data_AF-A0A192TKG5-F1
#
_entry.id   AF-A0A192TKG5-F1
#
_cell.length_a   1.000
_cell.length_b   1.000
_cell.length_c   1.000
_cell.angle_alpha   90.00
_cell.angle_beta   90.00
_cell.angle_gamma   90.00
#
_symmetry.space_group_name_H-M   'P 1'
#
loop_
_entity.id
_entity.type
_entity.pdbx_description
1 polymer ?
#
loop_
_entity_poly.entity_id
_entity_poly.type
_entity_poly.pdbx_seq_one_letter_code
_entity_poly.pdbx_strand_id
1 'polypeptide(L)' 'MTAERKRDAREKFLLGGIVVRAGLSKADRAFLLGGLIELAKLAPGSIEHRRLRDIGEEAFKAPSLADVSSHLKETAEWA' A
#
# COMPACT_ATOMS: atom_id res chain seq x y z
N MET A 1 -15.07 -17.90 17.14
CA MET A 1 -14.52 -18.48 15.88
C MET A 1 -14.80 -17.65 14.63
N THR A 2 -16.03 -17.17 14.38
CA THR A 2 -16.37 -16.41 13.15
C THR A 2 -15.90 -14.95 13.13
N ALA A 3 -15.83 -14.28 14.28
CA ALA A 3 -15.38 -12.87 14.35
C ALA A 3 -13.86 -12.71 14.12
N GLU A 4 -13.06 -13.63 14.65
CA GLU A 4 -11.61 -13.66 14.51
C GLU A 4 -11.17 -13.85 13.05
N ARG A 5 -11.78 -14.83 12.36
CA ARG A 5 -11.57 -15.04 10.91
C ARG A 5 -11.91 -13.81 10.06
N LYS A 6 -12.95 -13.06 10.44
CA LYS A 6 -13.33 -11.81 9.75
C LYS A 6 -12.28 -10.71 9.94
N ARG A 7 -11.72 -10.60 11.16
CA ARG A 7 -10.65 -9.64 11.46
C ARG A 7 -9.38 -9.96 10.69
N ASP A 8 -8.98 -11.23 10.67
CA ASP A 8 -7.78 -11.67 9.94
C ASP A 8 -7.88 -11.42 8.43
N ALA A 9 -9.06 -11.69 7.85
CA ALA A 9 -9.30 -11.42 6.43
C ALA A 9 -9.23 -9.92 6.13
N ARG A 10 -9.78 -9.08 7.00
CA ARG A 10 -9.72 -7.61 6.86
C ARG A 10 -8.29 -7.11 6.96
N GLU A 11 -7.52 -7.60 7.92
CA GLU A 11 -6.12 -7.19 8.11
C GLU A 11 -5.26 -7.56 6.90
N LYS A 12 -5.37 -8.81 6.42
CA LYS A 12 -4.67 -9.26 5.21
C LYS A 12 -5.07 -8.44 3.97
N PHE A 13 -6.35 -8.08 3.86
CA PHE A 13 -6.84 -7.23 2.78
C PHE A 13 -6.23 -5.82 2.84
N LEU A 14 -6.19 -5.19 4.01
CA LEU A 14 -5.59 -3.87 4.20
C LEU A 14 -4.10 -3.87 3.85
N LEU A 15 -3.35 -4.88 4.30
CA LEU A 15 -1.93 -5.03 3.96
C LEU A 15 -1.72 -5.22 2.45
N GLY A 16 -2.56 -6.01 1.79
CA GLY A 16 -2.56 -6.14 0.33
C GLY A 16 -2.83 -4.81 -0.39
N GLY A 17 -3.75 -3.99 0.16
CA GLY A 17 -4.05 -2.66 -0.37
C GLY A 17 -2.86 -1.70 -0.36
N ILE A 18 -1.96 -1.80 0.62
CA ILE A 18 -0.73 -0.99 0.69
C ILE A 18 0.19 -1.32 -0.48
N VAL A 19 0.38 -2.61 -0.78
CA VAL A 19 1.24 -3.07 -1.89
C VAL A 19 0.71 -2.57 -3.23
N VAL A 20 -0.62 -2.61 -3.44
CA VAL A 20 -1.25 -2.10 -4.66
C VAL A 20 -1.05 -0.59 -4.78
N ARG A 21 -1.27 0.17 -3.70
CA ARG A 21 -1.09 1.63 -3.68
C ARG A 21 0.36 2.04 -3.98
N ALA A 22 1.33 1.25 -3.53
CA ALA A 22 2.74 1.44 -3.84
C ALA A 22 3.12 1.09 -5.29
N GLY A 23 2.18 0.66 -6.13
CA GLY A 23 2.43 0.26 -7.52
C GLY A 23 3.13 -1.10 -7.65
N LEU A 24 3.13 -1.91 -6.59
CA LEU A 24 3.89 -3.17 -6.53
C LEU A 24 3.00 -4.41 -6.69
N SER A 25 1.79 -4.26 -7.26
CA SER A 25 0.83 -5.37 -7.41
C SER A 25 1.35 -6.52 -8.27
N LYS A 26 2.34 -6.27 -9.14
CA LYS A 26 3.00 -7.27 -10.00
C LYS A 26 4.40 -7.64 -9.51
N ALA A 27 4.84 -7.12 -8.37
CA ALA A 27 6.17 -7.43 -7.84
C ALA A 27 6.24 -8.89 -7.35
N ASP A 28 7.44 -9.45 -7.41
CA ASP A 28 7.71 -10.77 -6.87
C ASP A 28 7.46 -10.82 -5.34
N ARG A 29 6.92 -11.95 -4.86
CA ARG A 29 6.53 -12.08 -3.45
C ARG A 29 7.73 -12.15 -2.52
N ALA A 30 8.83 -12.78 -2.94
CA ALA A 30 10.04 -12.86 -2.14
C ALA A 30 10.72 -11.48 -2.05
N PHE A 31 10.72 -10.72 -3.14
CA PHE A 31 11.17 -9.33 -3.15
C PHE A 31 10.38 -8.46 -2.14
N LEU A 32 9.05 -8.54 -2.15
CA LEU A 32 8.20 -7.80 -1.20
C LEU A 32 8.49 -8.19 0.24
N LEU A 33 8.54 -9.50 0.54
CA LEU A 33 8.80 -9.97 1.89
C LEU A 33 10.20 -9.57 2.38
N GLY A 34 11.22 -9.67 1.52
CA GLY A 34 12.58 -9.23 1.83
C GLY A 34 12.63 -7.74 2.19
N GLY A 35 11.99 -6.89 1.39
CA GLY A 35 11.88 -5.46 1.70
C GLY A 35 11.18 -5.20 3.05
N LEU A 36 10.06 -5.86 3.32
CA LEU A 36 9.33 -5.72 4.59
C LEU A 36 10.16 -6.18 5.79
N ILE A 37 10.99 -7.22 5.65
CA ILE A 37 11.92 -7.66 6.70
C ILE A 37 12.98 -6.60 6.98
N GLU A 38 13.55 -5.96 5.95
CA GLU A 38 14.49 -4.86 6.16
C GLU A 38 13.81 -3.66 6.84
N LEU A 39 12.57 -3.35 6.47
CA LEU A 39 11.77 -2.31 7.14
C LEU A 39 11.52 -2.62 8.62
N ALA A 40 11.26 -3.88 8.95
CA ALA A 40 11.01 -4.30 10.33
C ALA A 40 12.23 -4.15 11.26
N LYS A 41 13.44 -4.02 10.70
CA LYS A 41 14.67 -3.78 11.47
C LYS A 41 14.84 -2.30 11.86
N LEU A 42 14.08 -1.39 11.26
CA LEU A 42 14.20 0.03 11.55
C LEU A 42 13.66 0.32 12.96
N ALA A 43 14.46 1.01 13.76
CA ALA A 43 14.04 1.41 15.09
C ALA A 43 12.85 2.39 15.02
N PRO A 44 11.75 2.15 15.78
CA PRO A 44 10.66 3.10 15.86
C PRO A 44 11.16 4.48 16.27
N GLY A 45 10.84 5.49 15.46
CA GLY A 45 11.31 6.86 15.71
C GLY A 45 12.77 7.12 15.29
N SER A 46 13.42 6.23 14.55
CA SER A 46 14.63 6.61 13.81
C SER A 46 14.30 7.65 12.72
N ILE A 47 15.35 8.28 12.17
CA ILE A 47 15.19 9.24 11.06
C ILE A 47 14.58 8.55 9.84
N GLU A 48 15.07 7.35 9.52
CA GLU A 48 14.61 6.52 8.40
C GLU A 48 13.17 6.07 8.61
N HIS A 49 12.82 5.62 9.81
CA HIS A 49 11.45 5.24 10.14
C HIS A 49 10.48 6.42 9.97
N ARG A 50 10.83 7.61 10.47
CA ARG A 50 10.02 8.83 10.28
C ARG A 50 9.90 9.21 8.81
N ARG A 51 11.01 9.25 8.08
CA ARG A 51 11.02 9.57 6.65
C ARG A 51 10.08 8.67 5.84
N LEU A 52 10.15 7.36 6.07
CA LEU A 52 9.29 6.39 5.38
C LEU A 52 7.82 6.55 5.76
N ARG A 53 7.54 6.84 7.03
CA ARG A 53 6.20 7.18 7.49
C ARG A 53 5.64 8.40 6.77
N ASP A 54 6.41 9.49 6.70
CA ASP A 54 5.98 10.74 6.07
C ASP A 54 5.67 10.54 4.58
N ILE A 55 6.51 9.79 3.87
CA ILE A 55 6.26 9.39 2.47
C ILE A 55 4.95 8.60 2.36
N GLY A 56 4.73 7.64 3.27
CA GLY A 56 3.51 6.84 3.30
C GLY A 56 2.26 7.69 3.54
N GLU A 57 2.31 8.61 4.50
CA GLU A 57 1.19 9.53 4.81
C GLU A 57 0.81 10.37 3.58
N GLU A 58 1.79 10.92 2.86
CA GLU A 58 1.52 11.66 1.62
C GLU A 58 0.94 10.78 0.51
N ALA A 59 1.43 9.54 0.34
CA ALA A 59 0.88 8.60 -0.64
C ALA A 59 -0.56 8.16 -0.34
N PHE A 60 -0.99 8.22 0.93
CA PHE A 60 -2.38 7.99 1.31
C PHE A 60 -3.29 9.19 1.06
N LYS A 61 -2.76 10.43 1.16
CA LYS A 61 -3.50 11.65 0.84
C LYS A 61 -3.64 11.87 -0.66
N ALA A 62 -2.63 11.46 -1.45
CA ALA A 62 -2.68 11.57 -2.89
C ALA A 62 -3.82 10.70 -3.49
N PRO A 63 -4.54 11.20 -4.52
CA PRO A 63 -5.42 10.37 -5.33
C PRO A 63 -4.61 9.19 -5.86
N SER A 64 -5.14 7.97 -5.77
CA SER A 64 -4.35 6.83 -6.26
C SER A 64 -4.18 6.98 -7.78
N LEU A 65 -3.04 6.53 -8.33
CA LEU A 65 -2.83 6.51 -9.78
C LEU A 65 -3.91 5.67 -10.50
N ALA A 66 -4.54 4.73 -9.79
CA ALA A 66 -5.71 4.01 -10.28
C ALA A 66 -6.95 4.92 -10.39
N ASP A 67 -7.19 5.78 -9.41
CA ASP A 67 -8.31 6.75 -9.42
C ASP A 67 -8.14 7.80 -10.53
N VAL A 68 -6.89 8.25 -10.74
CA VAL A 68 -6.56 9.18 -11.84
C VAL A 68 -6.72 8.50 -13.20
N SER A 69 -6.32 7.23 -13.32
CA SER A 69 -6.49 6.46 -14.56
C SER A 69 -7.95 6.18 -14.89
N SER A 70 -8.80 5.89 -13.89
CA SER A 70 -10.25 5.74 -14.12
C SER A 70 -10.89 7.05 -14.57
N HIS A 71 -10.50 8.17 -13.95
CA HIS A 71 -11.07 9.48 -14.30
C HIS A 71 -10.66 9.92 -15.71
N LEU A 72 -9.42 9.61 -16.16
CA LEU A 72 -8.97 9.91 -17.52
C LEU A 72 -9.66 9.04 -18.58
N LYS A 73 -9.98 7.78 -18.27
CA LYS A 73 -10.73 6.91 -19.17
C LYS A 73 -12.18 7.37 -19.35
N GLU A 74 -12.85 7.75 -18.26
CA GLU A 74 -14.22 8.24 -18.31
C GLU A 74 -14.36 9.52 -19.15
N THR A 75 -13.38 10.43 -19.09
CA THR A 75 -13.38 11.65 -19.92
C THR A 75 -13.12 11.39 -21.41
N ALA A 76 -12.48 10.28 -21.76
CA ALA A 76 -12.17 9.93 -23.15
C ALA A 76 -13.29 9.12 -23.82
N GLU A 77 -14.17 8.47 -23.05
CA GLU A 77 -15.31 7.70 -23.57
C GLU A 77 -16.51 8.60 -23.97
N TRP A 78 -16.48 9.88 -23.61
CA TRP A 78 -17.52 10.88 -23.93
C TRP A 78 -17.06 11.99 -24.90
N ALA A 79 -15.93 11.79 -25.59
CA ALA A 79 -15.41 12.69 -26.63
C ALA A 79 -15.52 12.04 -28.02
#